data_AF-A0A1X9SW04-F1
#
_entry.id   AF-A0A1X9SW04-F1
#
_cell.length_a   1.000
_cell.length_b   1.000
_cell.length_c   1.000
_cell.angle_alpha   90.00
_cell.angle_beta   90.00
_cell.angle_gamma   90.00
#
_symmetry.space_group_name_H-M   'P 1'
#
loop_
_entity.id
_entity.type
_entity.pdbx_description
1 polymer ?
#
loop_
_entity_poly.entity_id
_entity_poly.type
_entity_poly.pdbx_seq_one_letter_code
_entity_poly.pdbx_strand_id
1 'polypeptide(L)'
;MREFNLYLDFYNNKPIEWGVYERGYNLWDNKDYDKKCADKYLFATVCVRNGLIMGFFDVSLSDDDIKISKNDKIMSEICEFFVLKNDKEITKFQGSFIDALEYIKANFKG
;
A
#
# COMPACT_ATOMS: atom_id res chain seq x y z
N MET A 1 -5.96 2.84 -16.49
CA MET A 1 -5.47 3.23 -15.15
C MET A 1 -5.75 2.05 -14.24
N ARG A 2 -4.78 1.59 -13.45
CA ARG A 2 -4.98 0.45 -12.56
C ARG A 2 -5.74 0.89 -11.32
N GLU A 3 -6.59 0.01 -10.81
CA GLU A 3 -7.43 0.25 -9.64
C GLU A 3 -6.89 -0.54 -8.46
N PHE A 4 -6.79 0.12 -7.31
CA PHE A 4 -6.24 -0.46 -6.10
C PHE A 4 -7.21 -0.28 -4.94
N ASN A 5 -7.29 -1.29 -4.08
CA ASN A 5 -7.83 -1.14 -2.74
C ASN A 5 -6.71 -0.63 -1.83
N LEU A 6 -6.96 0.45 -1.10
CA LEU A 6 -6.13 0.92 0.01
C LEU A 6 -6.93 0.66 1.28
N TYR A 7 -6.56 -0.34 2.07
CA TYR A 7 -7.27 -0.65 3.30
C TYR A 7 -6.52 -0.13 4.52
N LEU A 8 -7.29 0.32 5.51
CA LEU A 8 -6.84 0.72 6.83
C LEU A 8 -7.69 -0.02 7.86
N ASP A 9 -7.07 -0.95 8.59
CA ASP A 9 -7.74 -1.76 9.59
C ASP A 9 -7.44 -1.30 11.02
N PHE A 10 -8.52 -1.22 11.80
CA PHE A 10 -8.51 -0.74 13.17
C PHE A 10 -9.28 -1.69 14.09
N TYR A 11 -8.69 -2.01 15.23
CA TYR A 11 -9.34 -2.72 16.33
C TYR A 11 -9.42 -1.81 17.55
N ASN A 12 -10.63 -1.60 18.09
CA ASN A 12 -10.86 -0.66 19.19
C ASN A 12 -10.25 0.73 18.95
N ASN A 13 -10.42 1.26 17.74
CA ASN A 13 -9.83 2.53 17.27
C ASN A 13 -8.29 2.58 17.26
N LYS A 14 -7.61 1.46 17.44
CA LYS A 14 -6.15 1.37 17.29
C LYS A 14 -5.80 0.83 15.90
N PRO A 15 -4.83 1.43 15.19
CA PRO A 15 -4.35 0.89 13.92
C PRO A 15 -3.77 -0.51 14.12
N ILE A 16 -4.08 -1.43 13.20
CA ILE A 16 -3.60 -2.82 13.23
C ILE A 16 -2.75 -3.11 12.00
N GLU A 17 -3.30 -2.87 10.82
CA GLU A 17 -2.63 -3.13 9.56
C GLU A 17 -3.16 -2.18 8.48
N TRP A 18 -2.33 -1.88 7.50
CA TRP A 18 -2.73 -1.22 6.29
C TRP A 18 -2.13 -1.95 5.09
N GLY A 19 -2.75 -1.77 3.93
CA GLY A 19 -2.16 -2.26 2.69
C GLY A 19 -2.80 -1.67 1.44
N VAL A 20 -2.12 -1.89 0.32
CA VAL A 20 -2.49 -1.43 -1.00
C VAL A 20 -2.40 -2.63 -1.93
N TYR A 21 -3.45 -2.97 -2.68
CA TYR A 21 -3.41 -4.08 -3.63
C TYR A 21 -4.35 -3.88 -4.82
N GLU A 22 -3.97 -4.38 -5.99
CA GLU A 22 -4.75 -4.23 -7.22
C GLU A 22 -6.12 -4.92 -7.05
N ARG A 23 -7.20 -4.30 -7.54
CA ARG A 23 -8.54 -4.89 -7.43
C ARG A 23 -8.58 -6.23 -8.16
N GLY A 24 -9.06 -7.26 -7.45
CA GLY A 24 -9.10 -8.63 -7.95
C GLY A 24 -7.78 -9.41 -7.78
N TYR A 25 -6.72 -8.77 -7.27
CA TYR A 25 -5.51 -9.46 -6.85
C TYR A 25 -5.66 -10.01 -5.43
N ASN A 26 -5.21 -11.25 -5.22
CA ASN A 26 -5.17 -11.86 -3.90
C ASN A 26 -3.79 -11.65 -3.26
N LEU A 27 -3.66 -10.61 -2.44
CA LEU A 27 -2.41 -10.26 -1.74
C LEU A 27 -1.93 -11.39 -0.81
N TRP A 28 -2.86 -12.14 -0.23
CA TRP A 28 -2.60 -13.15 0.80
C TRP A 28 -2.14 -14.50 0.25
N ASP A 29 -2.28 -14.70 -1.06
CA ASP A 29 -1.74 -15.89 -1.73
C ASP A 29 -0.20 -15.87 -1.81
N ASN A 30 0.44 -14.72 -1.58
CA ASN A 30 1.89 -14.53 -1.56
C ASN A 30 2.66 -15.06 -2.79
N LYS A 31 1.97 -15.25 -3.92
CA LYS A 31 2.53 -15.87 -5.15
C LYS A 31 3.56 -15.00 -5.86
N ASP A 32 3.39 -13.69 -5.79
CA ASP A 32 4.24 -12.71 -6.47
C ASP A 32 5.15 -11.96 -5.48
N TYR A 33 5.46 -12.55 -4.33
CA TYR A 33 6.39 -11.99 -3.35
C TYR A 33 7.75 -11.68 -3.99
N ASP A 34 8.18 -10.42 -3.90
CA ASP A 34 9.50 -10.00 -4.39
C ASP A 34 10.41 -9.67 -3.22
N LYS A 35 11.35 -10.59 -2.94
CA LYS A 35 12.34 -10.43 -1.87
C LYS A 35 13.21 -9.19 -2.05
N LYS A 36 13.59 -8.83 -3.29
CA LYS A 36 14.46 -7.66 -3.53
C LYS A 36 13.72 -6.36 -3.23
N CYS A 37 12.44 -6.29 -3.58
CA CYS A 37 11.58 -5.17 -3.21
C CYS A 37 11.33 -5.13 -1.71
N ALA A 38 11.08 -6.27 -1.06
CA ALA A 38 10.94 -6.32 0.41
C ALA A 38 12.22 -5.89 1.14
N ASP A 39 13.40 -6.30 0.67
CA ASP A 39 14.69 -5.86 1.23
C ASP A 39 14.93 -4.34 1.02
N LYS A 40 14.30 -3.74 0.00
CA LYS A 40 14.37 -2.31 -0.30
C LYS A 40 13.35 -1.50 0.51
N TYR A 41 12.13 -1.99 0.58
CA TYR A 41 11.00 -1.40 1.29
C TYR A 41 10.83 -2.15 2.61
N LEU A 42 11.80 -1.97 3.51
CA LEU A 42 11.92 -2.73 4.77
C LEU A 42 10.67 -2.69 5.67
N PHE A 43 9.74 -1.80 5.38
CA PHE A 43 8.42 -1.73 6.00
C PHE A 43 7.45 -2.78 5.45
N ALA A 44 7.42 -3.09 4.16
CA ALA A 44 6.32 -3.87 3.60
C ALA A 44 6.70 -5.23 3.02
N THR A 45 5.77 -6.18 3.12
CA THR A 45 5.73 -7.31 2.21
C THR A 45 5.28 -6.78 0.84
N VAL A 46 6.10 -6.92 -0.20
CA VAL A 46 5.81 -6.36 -1.53
C VAL A 46 5.64 -7.47 -2.57
N CYS A 47 4.53 -7.41 -3.31
CA CYS A 47 4.25 -8.28 -4.45
C CYS A 47 4.47 -7.54 -5.77
N VAL A 48 5.27 -8.13 -6.67
CA VAL A 48 5.58 -7.57 -7.99
C VAL A 48 5.35 -8.60 -9.08
N ARG A 49 4.58 -8.24 -10.10
CA ARG A 49 4.36 -9.06 -11.30
C ARG A 49 4.67 -8.26 -12.54
N ASN A 50 5.47 -8.81 -13.45
CA ASN A 50 5.88 -8.15 -14.70
C ASN A 50 6.49 -6.75 -14.49
N GLY A 51 7.22 -6.55 -13.39
CA GLY A 51 7.86 -5.27 -13.05
C GLY A 51 6.89 -4.19 -12.53
N LEU A 52 5.65 -4.56 -12.19
CA LEU A 52 4.65 -3.67 -11.61
C LEU A 52 4.28 -4.13 -10.20
N ILE A 53 4.02 -3.16 -9.31
CA ILE A 53 3.49 -3.45 -7.98
C ILE A 53 2.07 -4.02 -8.12
N MET A 54 1.84 -5.17 -7.50
CA MET A 54 0.52 -5.80 -7.37
C MET A 54 -0.10 -5.51 -6.02
N GLY A 55 0.74 -5.37 -5.00
CA GLY A 55 0.32 -4.87 -3.69
C GLY A 55 1.42 -4.95 -2.64
N PHE A 56 1.18 -4.29 -1.52
CA PHE A 56 2.04 -4.29 -0.36
C PHE A 56 1.25 -3.99 0.91
N PHE A 57 1.68 -4.51 2.05
CA PHE A 57 1.04 -4.28 3.35
C PHE A 57 2.09 -4.23 4.48
N ASP A 58 1.74 -3.52 5.55
CA ASP A 58 2.52 -3.45 6.80
C ASP A 58 1.61 -3.03 7.98
N VAL A 59 2.15 -3.14 9.20
CA VAL A 59 1.60 -2.67 10.47
C VAL A 59 2.16 -1.31 10.89
N SER A 60 3.18 -0.79 10.20
CA SER A 60 3.85 0.46 10.54
C SER A 60 4.15 1.30 9.30
N LEU A 61 4.47 2.60 9.48
CA LEU A 61 4.94 3.46 8.40
C LEU A 61 5.69 4.64 8.98
N SER A 62 6.94 4.84 8.56
CA SER A 62 7.80 5.95 8.98
C SER A 62 8.07 6.94 7.83
N ASP A 63 8.65 8.09 8.18
CA ASP A 63 9.05 9.11 7.19
C ASP A 63 10.18 8.62 6.29
N ASP A 64 11.07 7.78 6.82
CA ASP A 64 12.17 7.19 6.06
C ASP A 64 11.66 6.19 5.02
N ASP A 65 10.59 5.45 5.33
CA ASP A 65 9.94 4.52 4.39
C ASP A 65 9.36 5.24 3.16
N ILE A 66 8.70 6.38 3.42
CA ILE A 66 8.18 7.25 2.36
C ILE A 66 9.34 7.85 1.54
N LYS A 67 10.43 8.24 2.20
CA LYS A 67 11.61 8.82 1.53
C LYS A 67 12.30 7.81 0.62
N ILE A 68 12.43 6.55 1.03
CA ILE A 68 12.94 5.46 0.19
C ILE A 68 12.04 5.29 -1.04
N SER A 69 10.72 5.30 -0.83
CA SER A 69 9.72 5.13 -1.89
C SER A 69 9.74 6.25 -2.92
N LYS A 70 9.96 7.50 -2.50
CA LYS A 70 10.09 8.68 -3.39
C LYS A 70 11.22 8.58 -4.41
N ASN A 71 12.23 7.76 -4.15
CA ASN A 71 13.39 7.58 -5.04
C ASN A 71 13.22 6.42 -6.04
N ASP A 72 12.09 5.71 -6.04
CA ASP A 72 11.83 4.62 -6.97
C ASP A 72 10.73 4.96 -7.98
N LYS A 73 11.06 4.78 -9.26
CA LYS A 73 10.15 5.03 -10.38
C LYS A 73 8.91 4.14 -10.33
N ILE A 74 9.00 2.91 -9.81
CA ILE A 74 7.84 2.01 -9.71
C ILE A 74 6.75 2.57 -8.77
N MET A 75 7.13 3.39 -7.79
CA MET A 75 6.21 4.03 -6.84
C MET A 75 5.53 5.29 -7.41
N SER A 76 6.00 5.78 -8.55
CA SER A 76 5.46 6.99 -9.21
C SER A 76 4.27 6.71 -10.13
N GLU A 77 3.82 5.46 -10.22
CA GLU A 77 2.69 5.09 -11.07
C GLU A 77 1.37 5.68 -10.56
N ILE A 78 0.65 6.38 -11.44
CA ILE A 78 -0.65 6.97 -11.15
C ILE A 78 -1.76 5.93 -11.27
N CYS A 79 -2.47 5.69 -10.18
CA CYS A 79 -3.54 4.72 -10.02
C CYS A 79 -4.81 5.37 -9.45
N GLU A 80 -5.92 4.64 -9.46
CA GLU A 80 -7.11 4.99 -8.70
C GLU A 80 -7.20 4.12 -7.45
N PHE A 81 -7.29 4.76 -6.28
CA PHE A 81 -7.32 4.12 -4.97
C PHE A 81 -8.72 4.20 -4.39
N PHE A 82 -9.30 3.04 -4.07
CA PHE A 82 -10.52 2.88 -3.31
C PHE A 82 -10.15 2.66 -1.85
N VAL A 83 -10.44 3.64 -1.00
CA VAL A 83 -10.06 3.61 0.41
C VAL A 83 -11.10 2.84 1.20
N LEU A 84 -10.65 1.76 1.83
CA LEU A 84 -11.42 0.90 2.71
C LEU A 84 -11.02 1.16 4.15
N LYS A 85 -11.98 1.40 5.04
CA LYS A 85 -11.76 1.43 6.48
C LYS A 85 -12.54 0.29 7.12
N ASN A 86 -11.84 -0.70 7.69
CA ASN A 86 -12.45 -1.95 8.18
C ASN A 86 -13.41 -2.54 7.11
N ASP A 87 -12.87 -2.82 5.92
CA ASP A 87 -13.56 -3.35 4.73
C ASP A 87 -14.66 -2.48 4.11
N LYS A 88 -14.93 -1.28 4.66
CA LYS A 88 -15.95 -0.37 4.11
C LYS A 88 -15.31 0.70 3.27
N GLU A 89 -15.71 0.79 2.00
CA GLU A 89 -15.30 1.87 1.12
C GLU A 89 -15.83 3.21 1.67
N ILE A 90 -14.92 4.17 1.87
CA ILE A 90 -15.24 5.49 2.44
C ILE A 90 -14.95 6.65 1.49
N THR A 91 -14.02 6.48 0.57
CA THR A 91 -13.66 7.48 -0.44
C THR A 91 -12.82 6.84 -1.54
N LYS A 92 -12.55 7.59 -2.59
CA LYS A 92 -11.57 7.24 -3.60
C LYS A 92 -10.79 8.46 -4.06
N PHE A 93 -9.56 8.24 -4.51
CA PHE A 93 -8.73 9.31 -5.08
C PHE A 93 -7.79 8.76 -6.15
N GLN A 94 -7.32 9.65 -7.02
CA GLN A 94 -6.28 9.36 -7.99
C GLN A 94 -4.94 9.89 -7.46
N GLY A 95 -3.88 9.09 -7.58
CA GLY A 95 -2.55 9.48 -7.11
C GLY A 95 -1.50 8.42 -7.43
N SER A 96 -0.28 8.66 -6.98
CA SER A 96 0.82 7.68 -7.00
C SER A 96 0.78 6.74 -5.79
N PHE A 97 1.60 5.69 -5.77
CA PHE A 97 1.81 4.90 -4.54
C PHE A 97 2.42 5.75 -3.42
N ILE A 98 3.17 6.81 -3.74
CA ILE A 98 3.67 7.77 -2.75
C ILE A 98 2.50 8.53 -2.11
N ASP A 99 1.52 8.97 -2.91
CA ASP A 99 0.32 9.64 -2.39
C ASP A 99 -0.52 8.69 -1.52
N ALA A 100 -0.58 7.40 -1.89
CA ALA A 100 -1.19 6.37 -1.05
C ALA A 100 -0.48 6.22 0.31
N LEU A 101 0.86 6.18 0.34
CA LEU A 101 1.63 6.11 1.59
C LEU A 101 1.43 7.36 2.46
N GLU A 102 1.41 8.56 1.87
CA GLU A 102 1.13 9.79 2.62
C GLU A 102 -0.31 9.81 3.16
N TYR A 103 -1.29 9.27 2.40
CA TYR A 103 -2.66 9.08 2.87
C TYR A 103 -2.72 8.12 4.07
N ILE A 104 -2.04 6.98 3.98
CA ILE A 104 -1.93 6.00 5.08
C ILE A 104 -1.33 6.69 6.31
N LYS A 105 -0.18 7.35 6.18
CA LYS A 105 0.47 8.07 7.30
C LYS A 105 -0.45 9.10 7.95
N ALA A 106 -1.26 9.81 7.17
CA ALA A 106 -2.18 10.81 7.69
C ALA A 106 -3.35 10.19 8.51
N ASN A 107 -3.79 8.98 8.14
CA ASN A 107 -5.01 8.36 8.65
C ASN A 107 -4.78 7.13 9.55
N PHE A 108 -3.57 6.56 9.54
CA PHE A 108 -3.15 5.39 10.30
C PHE A 108 -2.26 5.81 11.48
N LYS A 109 -2.82 6.65 12.37
CA LYS A 109 -2.14 7.13 13.58
C LYS A 109 -2.74 6.48 14.81
N GLY A 110 -1.88 5.90 15.64
CA GLY A 110 -2.18 5.42 17.00
C GLY A 110 -1.59 6.35 18.04
#